data_AF-A0A9D7EGI3-F1
#
_entry.id   AF-A0A9D7EGI3-F1
#
_cell.length_a   1.000
_cell.length_b   1.000
_cell.length_c   1.000
_cell.angle_alpha   90.00
_cell.angle_beta   90.00
_cell.angle_gamma   90.00
#
_symmetry.space_group_name_H-M   'P 1'
#
loop_
_entity.id
_entity.type
_entity.pdbx_description
1 polymer ?
#
loop_
_entity_poly.entity_id
_entity_poly.type
_entity_poly.pdbx_seq_one_letter_code
_entity_poly.pdbx_strand_id
1 'polypeptide(L)'
;MAPLKDLPIRFYTEPDTAWWRANRDDSYEELNAFGLKRIHDTLVAAGNTRAEYITTEGRGMQHGNRHPHAWSIVDEKEMVKWIRRLSN
;
A
#
# COMPACT_ATOMS: atom_id res chain seq x y z
N MET A 1 -5.79 6.49 18.52
CA MET A 1 -6.58 5.85 17.44
C MET A 1 -7.91 6.52 17.17
N ALA A 2 -8.58 7.17 18.14
CA ALA A 2 -9.83 7.89 17.89
C ALA A 2 -9.82 8.81 16.64
N PRO A 3 -8.74 9.56 16.31
CA PRO A 3 -8.71 10.41 15.11
C PRO A 3 -8.70 9.65 13.78
N LEU A 4 -8.30 8.37 13.79
CA LEU A 4 -8.12 7.57 12.57
C LEU A 4 -9.24 6.56 12.37
N LYS A 5 -10.19 6.43 13.30
CA LYS A 5 -11.28 5.44 13.19
C LYS A 5 -12.20 5.74 12.01
N ASP A 6 -12.55 7.01 11.80
CA ASP A 6 -13.51 7.42 10.78
C ASP A 6 -12.86 8.03 9.53
N LEU A 7 -11.52 8.17 9.56
CA LEU A 7 -10.73 8.72 8.46
C LEU A 7 -10.60 7.66 7.35
N PRO A 8 -10.96 7.97 6.09
CA PRO A 8 -10.59 7.15 4.94
C PRO A 8 -9.08 7.06 4.82
N ILE A 9 -8.56 5.84 4.79
CA ILE A 9 -7.14 5.60 4.64
C ILE A 9 -6.97 4.54 3.56
N ARG A 10 -6.08 4.77 2.60
CA ARG A 10 -5.78 3.79 1.55
C ARG A 10 -4.28 3.63 1.40
N PHE A 11 -3.81 2.41 1.59
CA PHE A 11 -2.42 2.02 1.43
C PHE A 11 -2.21 1.32 0.10
N TYR A 12 -1.09 1.58 -0.54
CA TYR A 12 -0.62 0.89 -1.74
C TYR A 12 0.77 0.32 -1.46
N THR A 13 0.99 -0.94 -1.83
CA THR A 13 2.30 -1.57 -1.74
C THR A 13 2.45 -2.70 -2.76
N GLU A 14 3.65 -2.96 -3.20
CA GLU A 14 3.99 -4.15 -4.00
C GLU A 14 5.01 -4.95 -3.20
N PRO A 15 4.58 -5.98 -2.45
CA PRO A 15 5.46 -6.65 -1.52
C PRO A 15 6.69 -7.28 -2.20
N ASP A 16 6.50 -7.86 -3.40
CA ASP A 16 7.51 -8.54 -4.24
C ASP A 16 8.74 -9.04 -3.45
N THR A 17 8.48 -9.95 -2.51
CA THR A 17 9.47 -10.42 -1.54
C THR A 17 10.64 -11.13 -2.23
N ALA A 18 10.40 -11.73 -3.40
CA ALA A 18 11.44 -12.33 -4.23
C ALA A 18 12.39 -11.26 -4.80
N TRP A 19 11.87 -10.15 -5.34
CA TRP A 19 12.71 -9.05 -5.83
C TRP A 19 13.54 -8.44 -4.70
N TRP A 20 12.94 -8.19 -3.55
CA TRP A 20 13.65 -7.63 -2.39
C TRP A 20 14.76 -8.54 -1.88
N ARG A 21 14.46 -9.84 -1.72
CA ARG A 21 15.48 -10.83 -1.36
C ARG A 21 16.62 -10.88 -2.37
N ALA A 22 16.31 -10.88 -3.67
CA ALA A 22 17.34 -11.01 -4.71
C ALA A 22 18.21 -9.74 -4.87
N ASN A 23 17.65 -8.54 -4.67
CA ASN A 23 18.35 -7.28 -4.93
C ASN A 23 18.95 -6.65 -3.68
N ARG A 24 18.43 -6.97 -2.49
CA ARG A 24 18.81 -6.32 -1.23
C ARG A 24 18.97 -7.28 -0.05
N ASP A 25 18.67 -8.57 -0.21
CA ASP A 25 18.63 -9.59 0.85
C ASP A 25 17.63 -9.30 1.98
N ASP A 26 16.69 -8.38 1.75
CA ASP A 26 15.67 -8.02 2.73
C ASP A 26 14.64 -9.15 2.89
N SER A 27 14.26 -9.42 4.13
CA SER A 27 13.12 -10.25 4.53
C SER A 27 11.81 -9.47 4.45
N TYR A 28 10.67 -10.17 4.48
CA TYR A 28 9.36 -9.52 4.38
C TYR A 28 9.12 -8.52 5.53
N GLU A 29 9.57 -8.87 6.72
CA GLU A 29 9.42 -8.09 7.95
C GLU A 29 10.14 -6.74 7.90
N GLU A 30 11.16 -6.62 7.05
CA GLU A 30 11.94 -5.39 6.83
C GLU A 30 11.25 -4.46 5.81
N LEU A 31 10.25 -4.96 5.07
CA LEU A 31 9.58 -4.19 4.03
C LEU A 31 8.49 -3.28 4.60
N ASN A 32 8.29 -2.14 3.94
CA ASN A 32 7.12 -1.29 4.21
C ASN A 32 5.79 -2.06 4.03
N ALA A 33 5.75 -3.07 3.16
CA ALA A 33 4.59 -3.90 2.90
C ALA A 33 4.09 -4.60 4.17
N PHE A 34 5.02 -5.11 4.98
CA PHE A 34 4.72 -5.74 6.27
C PHE A 34 4.18 -4.70 7.27
N GLY A 35 4.86 -3.56 7.40
CA GLY A 35 4.42 -2.46 8.26
C GLY A 35 3.02 -1.95 7.90
N LEU A 36 2.76 -1.69 6.62
CA LEU A 36 1.47 -1.22 6.11
C LEU A 36 0.36 -2.24 6.36
N LYS A 37 0.61 -3.54 6.19
CA LYS A 37 -0.35 -4.60 6.52
C LYS A 37 -0.74 -4.55 7.99
N ARG A 38 0.25 -4.43 8.89
CA ARG A 38 -0.01 -4.37 10.34
C ARG A 38 -0.76 -3.12 10.76
N ILE A 39 -0.44 -1.96 10.16
CA ILE A 39 -1.17 -0.71 10.40
C ILE A 39 -2.62 -0.86 9.94
N HIS A 40 -2.84 -1.38 8.73
CA HIS A 40 -4.18 -1.65 8.23
C HIS A 40 -4.97 -2.57 9.17
N ASP A 41 -4.39 -3.71 9.57
CA ASP A 41 -5.07 -4.66 10.45
C ASP A 41 -5.41 -4.03 11.81
N THR A 42 -4.53 -3.18 12.32
CA THR A 42 -4.75 -2.42 13.55
C THR A 42 -5.90 -1.44 13.40
N LEU A 43 -6.00 -0.74 12.26
CA LEU A 43 -7.10 0.19 11.97
C LEU A 43 -8.44 -0.54 11.86
N VAL A 44 -8.47 -1.67 11.15
CA VAL A 44 -9.66 -2.51 11.01
C VAL A 44 -10.10 -3.05 12.37
N ALA A 45 -9.17 -3.58 13.18
CA ALA A 45 -9.45 -4.05 14.54
C ALA A 45 -9.96 -2.92 15.45
N ALA A 46 -9.54 -1.68 15.24
CA ALA A 46 -10.04 -0.50 15.94
C ALA A 46 -11.40 0.03 15.41
N GLY A 47 -11.98 -0.63 14.40
CA GLY A 47 -13.29 -0.32 13.85
C GLY A 47 -13.28 0.69 12.69
N ASN A 48 -12.13 0.95 12.05
CA ASN A 48 -12.10 1.71 10.81
C ASN A 48 -12.57 0.83 9.63
N THR A 49 -13.78 1.10 9.15
CA THR A 49 -14.41 0.38 8.01
C THR A 49 -14.06 0.98 6.64
N ARG A 50 -13.28 2.07 6.62
CA ARG A 50 -12.89 2.84 5.43
C ARG A 50 -11.39 2.76 5.17
N ALA A 51 -10.67 1.91 5.90
CA ALA A 51 -9.28 1.58 5.66
C ALA A 51 -9.19 0.55 4.53
N GLU A 52 -8.35 0.82 3.53
CA GLU A 52 -8.14 -0.04 2.37
C GLU A 52 -6.64 -0.37 2.24
N TYR A 53 -6.33 -1.64 1.98
CA TYR A 53 -4.96 -2.11 1.72
C TYR A 53 -4.89 -2.77 0.35
N ILE A 54 -4.21 -2.11 -0.58
CA ILE A 54 -4.11 -2.53 -1.98
C ILE A 54 -2.70 -3.03 -2.21
N THR A 55 -2.61 -4.29 -2.65
CA THR A 55 -1.36 -4.87 -3.13
C THR A 55 -1.34 -4.91 -4.65
N THR A 56 -0.15 -4.80 -5.23
CA THR A 56 0.04 -5.00 -6.67
C THR A 56 1.11 -6.05 -6.94
N GLU A 57 1.23 -6.45 -8.19
CA GLU A 57 2.22 -7.39 -8.67
C GLU A 57 2.72 -6.92 -10.04
N GLY A 58 4.04 -6.87 -10.22
CA GLY A 58 4.67 -6.55 -11.50
C GLY A 58 4.44 -5.13 -12.05
N ARG A 59 3.90 -4.19 -11.26
CA ARG A 59 3.58 -2.83 -11.74
C ARG A 59 4.71 -1.82 -11.52
N GLY A 60 5.55 -2.04 -10.51
CA GLY A 60 6.56 -1.08 -10.11
C GLY A 60 7.67 -0.87 -11.14
N MET A 61 7.72 0.33 -11.70
CA MET A 61 8.70 0.84 -12.64
C MET A 61 9.24 2.20 -12.19
N GLN A 62 10.55 2.31 -11.97
CA GLN A 62 11.24 3.53 -11.57
C GLN A 62 12.46 3.76 -12.49
N HIS A 63 12.55 4.95 -13.10
CA HIS A 63 13.60 5.30 -14.07
C HIS A 63 13.78 4.25 -15.19
N GLY A 64 12.69 3.67 -15.69
CA GLY A 64 12.70 2.66 -16.76
C GLY A 64 13.03 1.23 -16.30
N ASN A 65 13.35 1.01 -15.03
CA ASN A 65 13.68 -0.30 -14.48
C ASN A 65 12.61 -0.79 -13.51
N ARG A 66 12.50 -2.12 -13.38
CA ARG A 66 11.65 -2.77 -12.38
C ARG A 66 12.08 -2.34 -10.97
N HIS A 67 11.15 -1.77 -10.20
CA HIS A 67 11.36 -1.49 -8.78
C HIS A 67 10.01 -1.53 -8.03
N PRO A 68 9.80 -2.48 -7.10
CA PRO A 68 8.50 -2.67 -6.45
C PRO A 68 8.04 -1.49 -5.58
N HIS A 69 8.96 -0.65 -5.10
CA HIS A 69 8.59 0.56 -4.37
C HIS A 69 8.33 1.79 -5.25
N ALA A 70 8.08 1.62 -6.55
CA ALA A 70 7.84 2.74 -7.45
C ALA A 70 6.42 3.30 -7.34
N TRP A 71 6.22 4.58 -7.64
CA TRP A 71 4.88 5.21 -7.69
C TRP A 71 3.95 4.60 -8.74
N SER A 72 4.51 4.02 -9.79
CA SER A 72 3.79 3.33 -10.87
C SER A 72 3.01 2.10 -10.43
N ILE A 73 3.16 1.63 -9.19
CA ILE A 73 2.27 0.61 -8.61
C ILE A 73 0.83 1.11 -8.48
N VAL A 74 0.63 2.42 -8.37
CA VAL A 74 -0.70 3.01 -8.18
C VAL A 74 -1.44 3.13 -9.50
N ASP A 75 -2.68 2.65 -9.54
CA ASP A 75 -3.61 3.01 -10.62
C ASP A 75 -4.13 4.43 -10.39
N GLU A 76 -3.59 5.39 -11.13
CA GLU A 76 -3.91 6.81 -10.99
C GLU A 76 -5.39 7.12 -11.22
N LYS A 77 -6.03 6.44 -12.18
CA LYS A 77 -7.45 6.66 -12.51
C LYS A 77 -8.34 6.16 -11.38
N GLU A 78 -8.05 4.98 -10.83
CA GLU A 78 -8.78 4.45 -9.68
C GLU A 78 -8.52 5.24 -8.38
N MET A 79 -7.31 5.76 -8.19
CA MET A 79 -7.00 6.64 -7.07
C MET A 79 -7.81 7.94 -7.14
N VAL A 80 -7.85 8.61 -8.30
CA VAL A 80 -8.65 9.84 -8.48
C VAL A 80 -10.13 9.57 -8.27
N LYS A 81 -10.66 8.46 -8.79
CA LYS A 81 -12.05 8.06 -8.54
C LYS A 81 -12.33 7.86 -7.06
N TRP A 82 -11.41 7.24 -6.31
CA TRP A 82 -11.57 7.08 -4.87
C TRP A 82 -11.61 8.41 -4.13
N ILE A 83 -10.67 9.31 -4.42
CA ILE A 83 -10.66 10.66 -3.82
C ILE A 83 -11.99 11.38 -4.11
N ARG A 84 -12.49 11.32 -5.35
CA ARG A 84 -13.77 11.95 -5.72
C ARG A 84 -14.96 11.38 -4.96
N ARG A 85 -14.97 10.08 -4.66
CA ARG A 85 -16.04 9.46 -3.84
C ARG A 85 -16.02 9.90 -2.38
N LEU A 86 -14.93 10.48 -1.88
CA LEU A 86 -14.85 11.00 -0.51
C LEU A 86 -15.42 12.42 -0.35
N SER A 87 -15.58 13.16 -1.46
CA SER A 87 -16.07 14.54 -1.48
C SER A 87 -17.57 14.65 -1.75
N ASN A 88 -18.25 13.52 -1.93
CA ASN A 88 -19.70 13.44 -2.14
C ASN A 88 -20.43 13.11 -0.85
#